data_AF-A0A9X1U2E4-F1
#
_entry.id   AF-A0A9X1U2E4-F1
#
_cell.length_a   1.000
_cell.length_b   1.000
_cell.length_c   1.000
_cell.angle_alpha   90.00
_cell.angle_beta   90.00
_cell.angle_gamma   90.00
#
_symmetry.space_group_name_H-M   'P 1'
#
loop_
_entity.id
_entity.type
_entity.pdbx_description
1 polymer ?
#
loop_
_entity_poly.entity_id
_entity_poly.type
_entity_poly.pdbx_seq_one_letter_code
_entity_poly.pdbx_strand_id
1 'polypeptide(L)'
;MKPVLLISAQFCLFIFALSTQALAGTCRFTELRLNSQSAVNNFDASCTSVIGNIAIAGADITDLAPLAGVETIDGTLTIQNNTILPNLKQLANLTSTKNLLIYNNALLTDLSGLEGLTSNSGSIHIRFHKNLTSLTGLNNLATARIFYITDNALLENLDGLASLTTITDVLLISLNKSLVNLEGLNNLSNVSRILIGENDLLKDLTGLSSLTSVSYQMHVSSNKSLTSLSGLPASISMSELYISDNNLLTDLTGLQSIGYVYWLVISDSKGLGSLNGLNNLNSATNFIIRNNPLLTDLAGLDNLTDIGWIQITGNAELKSLDGWGAGGQSNSETGRISASLAIGGLAITNNPKLTMCAIEPVCIFIRQSTASISGNGIGCESQAAVQSSCGSLPVTLAHFTATGENQQAILKWTTTDESNSSAFEIERSLDAKAWLKIGEHAAKGESTQLVNYQWTDIHPLDGLNYYRLKMVDRDGTYSYSQKHMLRFELNQASTFVYPNPVSDFLFVKNARNITWLSITDLRGKIIFETKKVPSEGLSIERIATGLYHVQITTQGGEVKTESIAIY
;
A
#
# COMPACT_ATOMS: atom_id res chain seq x y z
N MET A 1 77.13 19.65 -21.54
CA MET A 1 76.72 18.50 -22.37
C MET A 1 77.12 17.22 -21.64
N LYS A 2 76.15 16.31 -21.42
CA LYS A 2 76.39 14.90 -21.02
C LYS A 2 76.97 14.11 -22.22
N PRO A 3 77.64 12.96 -22.02
CA PRO A 3 77.01 11.64 -21.75
C PRO A 3 77.65 10.96 -20.51
N VAL A 4 76.97 10.22 -19.61
CA VAL A 4 76.15 8.98 -19.67
C VAL A 4 76.90 7.74 -20.18
N LEU A 5 77.25 6.85 -19.26
CA LEU A 5 76.96 5.39 -19.18
C LEU A 5 77.68 4.88 -17.90
N LEU A 6 77.34 3.84 -17.14
CA LEU A 6 76.18 2.96 -16.91
C LEU A 6 76.74 1.90 -15.92
N ILE A 7 76.23 1.73 -14.69
CA ILE A 7 76.45 0.49 -13.92
C ILE A 7 75.19 0.12 -13.15
N SER A 8 74.75 -1.11 -13.40
CA SER A 8 73.68 -1.88 -12.78
C SER A 8 73.86 -2.07 -11.27
N ALA A 9 72.78 -1.98 -10.50
CA ALA A 9 72.73 -2.44 -9.12
C ALA A 9 71.60 -3.46 -8.95
N GLN A 10 72.00 -4.70 -8.80
CA GLN A 10 71.20 -5.80 -8.29
C GLN A 10 71.29 -5.72 -6.76
N PHE A 11 70.15 -5.62 -6.07
CA PHE A 11 70.12 -5.66 -4.61
C PHE A 11 68.96 -6.53 -4.14
N CYS A 12 69.30 -7.77 -3.78
CA CYS A 12 68.57 -8.54 -2.78
C CYS A 12 68.61 -7.74 -1.47
N LEU A 13 67.44 -7.48 -0.87
CA LEU A 13 67.36 -7.02 0.51
C LEU A 13 66.67 -8.10 1.35
N PHE A 14 67.47 -8.74 2.19
CA PHE A 14 67.02 -9.63 3.25
C PHE A 14 66.21 -8.83 4.29
N ILE A 15 65.09 -9.42 4.71
CA ILE A 15 64.18 -8.92 5.75
C ILE A 15 64.87 -9.04 7.12
N PHE A 16 64.94 -7.93 7.85
CA PHE A 16 65.34 -7.89 9.27
C PHE A 16 64.18 -8.36 10.16
N ALA A 17 64.45 -9.33 11.02
CA ALA A 17 63.55 -9.81 12.06
C ALA A 17 63.59 -8.90 13.30
N LEU A 18 62.41 -8.48 13.78
CA LEU A 18 62.16 -8.16 15.20
C LEU A 18 60.65 -8.20 15.53
N SER A 19 60.30 -9.23 16.30
CA SER A 19 59.23 -9.31 17.31
C SER A 19 57.77 -9.62 16.92
N THR A 20 57.12 -10.27 17.89
CA THR A 20 55.75 -10.81 17.99
C THR A 20 55.62 -12.27 17.51
N GLN A 21 55.11 -13.13 18.41
CA GLN A 21 54.67 -14.47 18.06
C GLN A 21 53.62 -14.35 16.96
N ALA A 22 54.02 -14.59 15.71
CA ALA A 22 53.05 -14.80 14.64
C ALA A 22 52.28 -16.06 15.00
N LEU A 23 51.00 -15.91 15.33
CA LEU A 23 50.05 -17.02 15.31
C LEU A 23 50.21 -17.68 13.93
N ALA A 24 50.54 -18.97 13.91
CA ALA A 24 50.71 -19.73 12.68
C ALA A 24 49.52 -19.47 11.74
N GLY A 25 49.80 -19.08 10.50
CA GLY A 25 48.80 -18.83 9.46
C GLY A 25 48.16 -17.43 9.39
N THR A 26 48.60 -16.44 10.19
CA THR A 26 48.16 -15.04 10.01
C THR A 26 49.01 -14.29 8.97
N CYS A 27 48.36 -13.76 7.94
CA CYS A 27 48.99 -13.00 6.85
C CYS A 27 48.47 -11.56 6.82
N ARG A 28 49.37 -10.58 6.69
CA ARG A 28 49.04 -9.15 6.75
C ARG A 28 49.32 -8.46 5.42
N PHE A 29 48.29 -7.83 4.86
CA PHE A 29 48.37 -7.02 3.65
C PHE A 29 47.60 -5.71 3.86
N THR A 30 48.00 -4.63 3.22
CA THR A 30 47.08 -3.50 3.04
C THR A 30 46.05 -3.87 1.96
N GLU A 31 46.54 -4.39 0.83
CA GLU A 31 45.76 -4.87 -0.31
C GLU A 31 46.59 -5.92 -1.05
N LEU A 32 46.09 -7.16 -1.14
CA LEU A 32 46.68 -8.22 -1.95
C LEU A 32 45.93 -8.34 -3.28
N ARG A 33 46.61 -8.05 -4.39
CA ARG A 33 46.03 -8.16 -5.74
C ARG A 33 46.47 -9.46 -6.42
N LEU A 34 45.51 -10.34 -6.67
CA LEU A 34 45.67 -11.57 -7.43
C LEU A 34 45.07 -11.35 -8.82
N ASN A 35 45.89 -10.84 -9.74
CA ASN A 35 45.45 -10.36 -11.06
C ASN A 35 45.71 -11.33 -12.23
N SER A 36 46.22 -12.53 -11.92
CA SER A 36 46.47 -13.60 -12.87
C SER A 36 46.46 -14.95 -12.17
N GLN A 37 46.34 -16.05 -12.91
CA GLN A 37 46.46 -17.39 -12.31
C GLN A 37 47.84 -17.58 -11.69
N SER A 38 48.89 -17.02 -12.29
CA SER A 38 50.23 -17.06 -11.69
C SER A 38 50.31 -16.33 -10.34
N ALA A 39 49.60 -15.20 -10.19
CA ALA A 39 49.55 -14.50 -8.91
C ALA A 39 48.81 -15.32 -7.84
N VAL A 40 47.70 -15.98 -8.22
CA VAL A 40 46.97 -16.90 -7.33
C VAL A 40 47.86 -18.07 -6.90
N ASN A 41 48.59 -18.68 -7.83
CA ASN A 41 49.49 -19.82 -7.55
C ASN A 41 50.65 -19.46 -6.61
N ASN A 42 51.04 -18.19 -6.55
CA ASN A 42 52.10 -17.70 -5.67
C ASN A 42 51.59 -17.27 -4.29
N PHE A 43 50.28 -17.39 -4.03
CA PHE A 43 49.74 -17.14 -2.70
C PHE A 43 50.30 -18.14 -1.68
N ASP A 44 50.65 -17.65 -0.49
CA ASP A 44 51.14 -18.49 0.60
C ASP A 44 49.99 -19.31 1.17
N ALA A 45 49.92 -20.59 0.78
CA ALA A 45 48.87 -21.51 1.19
C ALA A 45 48.84 -21.81 2.71
N SER A 46 49.84 -21.36 3.47
CA SER A 46 49.81 -21.43 4.94
C SER A 46 48.93 -20.35 5.58
N CYS A 47 48.52 -19.33 4.82
CA CYS A 47 47.62 -18.28 5.29
C CYS A 47 46.20 -18.81 5.55
N THR A 48 45.79 -18.83 6.81
CA THR A 48 44.43 -19.16 7.24
C THR A 48 43.65 -17.93 7.71
N SER A 49 44.34 -16.90 8.21
CA SER A 49 43.74 -15.62 8.61
C SER A 49 44.42 -14.48 7.89
N VAL A 50 43.63 -13.66 7.19
CA VAL A 50 44.13 -12.50 6.45
C VAL A 50 43.66 -11.22 7.13
N ILE A 51 44.64 -10.40 7.49
CA ILE A 51 44.44 -9.03 7.95
C ILE A 51 44.72 -8.11 6.78
N GLY A 52 43.69 -7.48 6.23
CA GLY A 52 43.75 -6.73 4.99
C GLY A 52 42.67 -7.08 3.99
N ASN A 53 42.86 -6.58 2.77
CA ASN A 53 41.98 -6.87 1.65
C ASN A 53 42.64 -7.85 0.66
N ILE A 54 41.81 -8.63 -0.03
CA ILE A 54 42.20 -9.45 -1.18
C ILE A 54 41.32 -9.06 -2.37
N ALA A 55 41.95 -8.79 -3.51
CA ALA A 55 41.26 -8.57 -4.79
C ALA A 55 41.70 -9.62 -5.82
N ILE A 56 40.76 -10.45 -6.25
CA ILE A 56 40.91 -11.51 -7.26
C ILE A 56 40.28 -11.01 -8.56
N ALA A 57 41.13 -10.68 -9.54
CA ALA A 57 40.68 -10.08 -10.80
C ALA A 57 41.65 -10.36 -11.95
N GLY A 58 41.45 -11.48 -12.65
CA GLY A 58 42.26 -11.88 -13.80
C GLY A 58 41.45 -12.70 -14.80
N ALA A 59 41.58 -12.35 -16.09
CA ALA A 59 40.85 -13.02 -17.16
C ALA A 59 41.30 -14.49 -17.39
N ASP A 60 42.48 -14.86 -16.88
CA ASP A 60 43.08 -16.19 -16.95
C ASP A 60 42.89 -17.02 -15.66
N ILE A 61 42.24 -16.47 -14.63
CA ILE A 61 42.03 -17.16 -13.35
C ILE A 61 40.94 -18.23 -13.52
N THR A 62 41.31 -19.48 -13.27
CA THR A 62 40.46 -20.67 -13.38
C THR A 62 40.41 -21.48 -12.08
N ASP A 63 41.39 -21.32 -11.20
CA ASP A 63 41.52 -22.10 -9.97
C ASP A 63 41.95 -21.22 -8.79
N LEU A 64 41.27 -21.41 -7.65
CA LEU A 64 41.54 -20.73 -6.39
C LEU A 64 42.11 -21.67 -5.32
N ALA A 65 42.56 -22.87 -5.68
CA ALA A 65 43.07 -23.87 -4.74
C ALA A 65 44.13 -23.36 -3.74
N PRO A 66 45.07 -22.46 -4.11
CA PRO A 66 46.01 -21.89 -3.15
C PRO A 66 45.34 -21.13 -1.99
N LEU A 67 44.12 -20.61 -2.18
CA LEU A 67 43.35 -19.90 -1.14
C LEU A 67 42.52 -20.84 -0.28
N ALA A 68 42.57 -22.16 -0.48
CA ALA A 68 41.64 -23.08 0.19
C ALA A 68 41.81 -23.18 1.70
N GLY A 69 42.96 -22.78 2.23
CA GLY A 69 43.19 -22.69 3.67
C GLY A 69 42.62 -21.42 4.32
N VAL A 70 42.18 -20.42 3.56
CA VAL A 70 41.76 -19.12 4.10
C VAL A 70 40.40 -19.27 4.79
N GLU A 71 40.40 -19.06 6.11
CA GLU A 71 39.21 -19.12 6.96
C GLU A 71 38.62 -17.73 7.25
N THR A 72 39.47 -16.71 7.37
CA THR A 72 39.02 -15.36 7.76
C THR A 72 39.74 -14.28 6.96
N ILE A 73 39.00 -13.22 6.59
CA ILE A 73 39.53 -12.00 5.97
C ILE A 73 38.95 -10.79 6.71
N ASP A 74 39.72 -10.12 7.56
CA ASP A 74 39.18 -9.02 8.38
C ASP A 74 38.75 -7.77 7.56
N GLY A 75 39.22 -7.67 6.32
CA GLY A 75 38.92 -6.61 5.37
C GLY A 75 37.99 -7.08 4.26
N THR A 76 38.26 -6.60 3.05
CA THR A 76 37.42 -6.83 1.87
C THR A 76 37.96 -7.98 1.05
N LEU A 77 37.11 -8.98 0.76
CA LEU A 77 37.32 -9.92 -0.33
C LEU A 77 36.57 -9.42 -1.58
N THR A 78 37.31 -9.09 -2.63
CA THR A 78 36.76 -8.73 -3.93
C THR A 78 37.06 -9.82 -4.95
N ILE A 79 36.05 -10.36 -5.62
CA ILE A 79 36.16 -11.32 -6.72
C ILE A 79 35.45 -10.71 -7.92
N GLN A 80 36.22 -10.22 -8.90
CA GLN A 80 35.65 -9.46 -10.01
C GLN A 80 36.30 -9.75 -11.34
N ASN A 81 35.53 -9.61 -12.42
CA ASN A 81 36.05 -9.66 -13.80
C ASN A 81 36.83 -10.94 -14.13
N ASN A 82 36.55 -12.07 -13.46
CA ASN A 82 37.15 -13.36 -13.78
C ASN A 82 36.26 -14.04 -14.84
N THR A 83 36.67 -13.94 -16.10
CA THR A 83 35.86 -14.36 -17.25
C THR A 83 35.72 -15.86 -17.40
N ILE A 84 36.63 -16.63 -16.79
CA ILE A 84 36.68 -18.09 -16.91
C ILE A 84 36.77 -18.83 -15.56
N LEU A 85 36.58 -18.13 -14.43
CA LEU A 85 36.54 -18.75 -13.11
C LEU A 85 35.24 -19.54 -12.95
N PRO A 86 35.28 -20.88 -12.81
CA PRO A 86 34.08 -21.70 -12.94
C PRO A 86 33.23 -21.77 -11.66
N ASN A 87 33.84 -21.61 -10.48
CA ASN A 87 33.15 -21.68 -9.20
C ASN A 87 34.05 -21.12 -8.08
N LEU A 88 33.50 -21.05 -6.87
CA LEU A 88 34.20 -20.58 -5.67
C LEU A 88 34.50 -21.72 -4.67
N LYS A 89 34.38 -22.99 -5.07
CA LYS A 89 34.38 -24.14 -4.14
C LYS A 89 35.63 -24.24 -3.28
N GLN A 90 36.76 -23.75 -3.78
CA GLN A 90 38.00 -23.72 -3.03
C GLN A 90 37.95 -22.75 -1.84
N LEU A 91 36.99 -21.82 -1.77
CA LEU A 91 36.80 -20.93 -0.63
C LEU A 91 35.94 -21.53 0.49
N ALA A 92 35.62 -22.82 0.46
CA ALA A 92 34.67 -23.46 1.38
C ALA A 92 34.99 -23.32 2.88
N ASN A 93 36.26 -23.05 3.23
CA ASN A 93 36.69 -22.81 4.61
C ASN A 93 36.48 -21.37 5.08
N LEU A 94 36.15 -20.44 4.18
CA LEU A 94 35.94 -19.03 4.51
C LEU A 94 34.70 -18.87 5.38
N THR A 95 34.91 -18.48 6.63
CA THR A 95 33.86 -18.30 7.65
C THR A 95 33.50 -16.85 7.91
N SER A 96 34.40 -15.92 7.63
CA SER A 96 34.17 -14.50 7.88
C SER A 96 34.92 -13.59 6.92
N THR A 97 34.21 -12.56 6.48
CA THR A 97 34.80 -11.37 5.87
C THR A 97 34.07 -10.11 6.31
N LYS A 98 34.77 -8.97 6.41
CA LYS A 98 34.10 -7.69 6.63
C LYS A 98 33.29 -7.29 5.41
N ASN A 99 33.87 -7.27 4.22
CA ASN A 99 33.12 -6.99 2.98
C ASN A 99 33.35 -8.10 1.96
N LEU A 100 32.28 -8.58 1.34
CA LEU A 100 32.31 -9.54 0.24
C LEU A 100 31.77 -8.88 -1.02
N LEU A 101 32.64 -8.63 -2.00
CA LEU A 101 32.26 -7.99 -3.26
C LEU A 101 32.47 -8.98 -4.41
N ILE A 102 31.39 -9.51 -4.97
CA ILE A 102 31.44 -10.44 -6.10
C ILE A 102 30.68 -9.81 -7.26
N TYR A 103 31.38 -9.51 -8.35
CA TYR A 103 30.72 -8.92 -9.50
C TYR A 103 31.39 -9.21 -10.84
N ASN A 104 30.58 -9.31 -11.89
CA ASN A 104 31.03 -9.54 -13.27
C ASN A 104 31.97 -10.77 -13.42
N ASN A 105 31.62 -11.90 -12.79
CA ASN A 105 32.29 -13.18 -13.03
C ASN A 105 31.41 -14.01 -13.96
N ALA A 106 31.83 -14.14 -15.21
CA ALA A 106 30.96 -14.53 -16.32
C ALA A 106 30.49 -15.98 -16.27
N LEU A 107 31.27 -16.90 -15.70
CA LEU A 107 30.91 -18.32 -15.62
C LEU A 107 30.26 -18.74 -14.29
N LEU A 108 30.20 -17.88 -13.29
CA LEU A 108 29.55 -18.23 -12.02
C LEU A 108 28.04 -18.36 -12.23
N THR A 109 27.52 -19.56 -11.96
CA THR A 109 26.08 -19.88 -11.97
C THR A 109 25.47 -19.85 -10.56
N ASP A 110 26.29 -20.07 -9.55
CA ASP A 110 25.97 -19.98 -8.13
C ASP A 110 27.18 -19.45 -7.35
N LEU A 111 27.08 -19.44 -6.02
CA LEU A 111 28.12 -19.00 -5.09
C LEU A 111 28.65 -20.16 -4.24
N SER A 112 28.51 -21.41 -4.69
CA SER A 112 28.97 -22.57 -3.93
C SER A 112 30.46 -22.51 -3.66
N GLY A 113 30.83 -22.84 -2.42
CA GLY A 113 32.12 -22.55 -1.82
C GLY A 113 32.09 -21.42 -0.79
N LEU A 114 30.95 -20.77 -0.57
CA LEU A 114 30.81 -19.74 0.47
C LEU A 114 29.96 -20.20 1.67
N GLU A 115 29.68 -21.50 1.77
CA GLU A 115 28.77 -22.05 2.78
C GLU A 115 29.28 -21.87 4.22
N GLY A 116 30.57 -21.62 4.41
CA GLY A 116 31.15 -21.30 5.71
C GLY A 116 30.74 -19.94 6.26
N LEU A 117 30.29 -19.00 5.42
CA LEU A 117 29.93 -17.64 5.83
C LEU A 117 28.60 -17.64 6.61
N THR A 118 28.70 -17.39 7.92
CA THR A 118 27.51 -17.29 8.79
C THR A 118 27.07 -15.86 9.06
N SER A 119 27.98 -14.89 8.95
CA SER A 119 27.69 -13.48 9.17
C SER A 119 28.60 -12.56 8.37
N ASN A 120 28.12 -11.35 8.08
CA ASN A 120 28.92 -10.29 7.46
C ASN A 120 28.68 -8.95 8.16
N SER A 121 29.74 -8.35 8.69
CA SER A 121 29.67 -7.11 9.49
C SER A 121 29.76 -5.83 8.64
N GLY A 122 30.14 -5.92 7.38
CA GLY A 122 30.28 -4.80 6.44
C GLY A 122 29.23 -4.87 5.33
N SER A 123 29.63 -5.19 4.10
CA SER A 123 28.69 -5.33 2.99
C SER A 123 28.93 -6.58 2.13
N ILE A 124 27.82 -7.17 1.66
CA ILE A 124 27.82 -8.20 0.61
C ILE A 124 27.23 -7.59 -0.66
N HIS A 125 27.99 -7.60 -1.74
CA HIS A 125 27.54 -7.13 -3.06
C HIS A 125 27.63 -8.28 -4.04
N ILE A 126 26.50 -8.70 -4.61
CA ILE A 126 26.40 -9.70 -5.69
C ILE A 126 25.81 -9.00 -6.91
N ARG A 127 26.67 -8.64 -7.88
CA ARG A 127 26.27 -7.72 -8.96
C ARG A 127 26.79 -8.05 -10.35
N PHE A 128 26.07 -7.63 -11.39
CA PHE A 128 26.52 -7.71 -12.79
C PHE A 128 26.85 -9.13 -13.26
N HIS A 129 26.13 -10.15 -12.77
CA HIS A 129 26.33 -11.53 -13.21
C HIS A 129 25.41 -11.88 -14.37
N LYS A 130 26.02 -12.33 -15.47
CA LYS A 130 25.28 -12.74 -16.68
C LYS A 130 24.65 -14.13 -16.56
N ASN A 131 25.27 -15.03 -15.79
CA ASN A 131 24.90 -16.44 -15.72
C ASN A 131 24.49 -16.92 -14.32
N LEU A 132 24.49 -16.04 -13.31
CA LEU A 132 24.12 -16.40 -11.95
C LEU A 132 22.62 -16.65 -11.86
N THR A 133 22.23 -17.89 -11.53
CA THR A 133 20.83 -18.32 -11.40
C THR A 133 20.43 -18.62 -9.97
N SER A 134 21.40 -18.72 -9.04
CA SER A 134 21.13 -19.01 -7.62
C SER A 134 22.13 -18.32 -6.69
N LEU A 135 21.71 -18.05 -5.46
CA LEU A 135 22.58 -17.62 -4.36
C LEU A 135 23.01 -18.80 -3.47
N THR A 136 22.80 -20.05 -3.92
CA THR A 136 23.36 -21.25 -3.30
C THR A 136 24.84 -21.04 -3.02
N GLY A 137 25.24 -21.34 -1.78
CA GLY A 137 26.52 -20.93 -1.23
C GLY A 137 26.34 -20.01 -0.02
N LEU A 138 25.30 -19.18 0.01
CA LEU A 138 25.00 -18.31 1.16
C LEU A 138 24.00 -18.93 2.15
N ASN A 139 23.75 -20.23 2.03
CA ASN A 139 22.70 -20.95 2.77
C ASN A 139 22.79 -20.84 4.29
N ASN A 140 23.97 -20.58 4.84
CA ASN A 140 24.22 -20.47 6.28
C ASN A 140 24.34 -19.02 6.77
N LEU A 141 24.23 -18.03 5.87
CA LEU A 141 24.35 -16.63 6.22
C LEU A 141 23.15 -16.19 7.05
N ALA A 142 23.36 -16.04 8.36
CA ALA A 142 22.31 -15.67 9.30
C ALA A 142 22.11 -14.16 9.40
N THR A 143 23.20 -13.39 9.28
CA THR A 143 23.16 -11.93 9.41
C THR A 143 24.06 -11.23 8.41
N ALA A 144 23.61 -10.07 7.92
CA ALA A 144 24.43 -9.14 7.17
C ALA A 144 24.21 -7.71 7.68
N ARG A 145 25.13 -6.78 7.40
CA ARG A 145 24.87 -5.36 7.63
C ARG A 145 24.27 -4.71 6.38
N ILE A 146 24.96 -4.77 5.25
CA ILE A 146 24.48 -4.29 3.95
C ILE A 146 24.47 -5.47 2.97
N PHE A 147 23.38 -5.63 2.21
CA PHE A 147 23.27 -6.65 1.18
C PHE A 147 22.71 -6.06 -0.11
N TYR A 148 23.53 -6.04 -1.17
CA TYR A 148 23.15 -5.60 -2.50
C TYR A 148 23.11 -6.76 -3.48
N ILE A 149 21.94 -7.01 -4.06
CA ILE A 149 21.70 -8.01 -5.11
C ILE A 149 21.22 -7.24 -6.32
N THR A 150 22.12 -6.91 -7.26
CA THR A 150 21.74 -6.06 -8.39
C THR A 150 22.30 -6.45 -9.72
N ASP A 151 21.51 -6.33 -10.79
CA ASP A 151 21.96 -6.61 -12.15
C ASP A 151 22.46 -8.07 -12.31
N ASN A 152 21.68 -9.03 -11.77
CA ASN A 152 21.89 -10.46 -11.99
C ASN A 152 20.82 -10.95 -12.97
N ALA A 153 21.20 -11.06 -14.24
CA ALA A 153 20.24 -11.12 -15.35
C ALA A 153 19.36 -12.38 -15.35
N LEU A 154 19.88 -13.51 -14.85
CA LEU A 154 19.20 -14.82 -14.85
C LEU A 154 18.74 -15.28 -13.45
N LEU A 155 18.83 -14.40 -12.44
CA LEU A 155 18.41 -14.73 -11.08
C LEU A 155 16.88 -14.63 -10.99
N GLU A 156 16.20 -15.77 -10.82
CA GLU A 156 14.72 -15.87 -10.80
C GLU A 156 14.10 -15.73 -9.40
N ASN A 157 14.85 -16.13 -8.36
CA ASN A 157 14.49 -16.01 -6.95
C ASN A 157 15.74 -15.76 -6.09
N LEU A 158 15.60 -15.72 -4.77
CA LEU A 158 16.70 -15.50 -3.83
C LEU A 158 17.04 -16.77 -3.02
N ASP A 159 16.78 -17.95 -3.60
CA ASP A 159 17.14 -19.22 -3.00
C ASP A 159 18.62 -19.27 -2.67
N GLY A 160 18.91 -19.74 -1.47
CA GLY A 160 20.23 -19.63 -0.84
C GLY A 160 20.27 -18.63 0.31
N LEU A 161 19.25 -17.80 0.51
CA LEU A 161 19.17 -16.86 1.65
C LEU A 161 18.25 -17.30 2.79
N ALA A 162 17.77 -18.55 2.78
CA ALA A 162 16.75 -19.00 3.73
C ALA A 162 17.16 -18.89 5.22
N SER A 163 18.44 -18.88 5.55
CA SER A 163 18.91 -18.68 6.93
C SER A 163 19.03 -17.22 7.35
N LEU A 164 18.92 -16.27 6.41
CA LEU A 164 19.11 -14.85 6.65
C LEU A 164 17.92 -14.29 7.43
N THR A 165 18.18 -13.93 8.69
CA THR A 165 17.14 -13.41 9.58
C THR A 165 17.24 -11.91 9.80
N THR A 166 18.45 -11.34 9.68
CA THR A 166 18.69 -9.92 9.99
C THR A 166 19.62 -9.26 8.98
N ILE A 167 19.19 -8.11 8.47
CA ILE A 167 20.04 -7.15 7.77
C ILE A 167 20.06 -5.87 8.59
N THR A 168 21.18 -5.52 9.22
CA THR A 168 21.17 -4.41 10.21
C THR A 168 21.10 -3.02 9.59
N ASP A 169 21.34 -2.89 8.27
CA ASP A 169 21.30 -1.62 7.55
C ASP A 169 20.46 -1.74 6.27
N VAL A 170 21.07 -1.97 5.10
CA VAL A 170 20.39 -1.86 3.80
C VAL A 170 20.29 -3.19 3.09
N LEU A 171 19.08 -3.55 2.65
CA LEU A 171 18.81 -4.53 1.61
C LEU A 171 18.43 -3.80 0.31
N LEU A 172 19.21 -4.00 -0.76
CA LEU A 172 18.90 -3.47 -2.09
C LEU A 172 18.78 -4.63 -3.08
N ILE A 173 17.61 -4.78 -3.67
CA ILE A 173 17.30 -5.78 -4.70
C ILE A 173 16.83 -5.02 -5.94
N SER A 174 17.70 -4.90 -6.94
CA SER A 174 17.39 -4.06 -8.08
C SER A 174 18.00 -4.51 -9.39
N LEU A 175 17.36 -4.20 -10.52
CA LEU A 175 17.86 -4.55 -11.86
C LEU A 175 18.00 -6.07 -12.10
N ASN A 176 17.37 -6.93 -11.30
CA ASN A 176 17.36 -8.38 -11.54
C ASN A 176 16.17 -8.71 -12.45
N LYS A 177 16.39 -8.60 -13.76
CA LYS A 177 15.30 -8.61 -14.75
C LYS A 177 14.49 -9.91 -14.81
N SER A 178 15.08 -11.05 -14.40
CA SER A 178 14.38 -12.34 -14.35
C SER A 178 13.75 -12.65 -13.00
N LEU A 179 13.93 -11.79 -11.98
CA LEU A 179 13.47 -12.04 -10.62
C LEU A 179 11.94 -12.01 -10.57
N VAL A 180 11.31 -13.16 -10.28
CA VAL A 180 9.85 -13.33 -10.28
C VAL A 180 9.27 -13.16 -8.87
N ASN A 181 10.02 -13.57 -7.85
CA ASN A 181 9.60 -13.52 -6.45
C ASN A 181 10.81 -13.24 -5.53
N LEU A 182 10.54 -13.09 -4.23
CA LEU A 182 11.54 -12.89 -3.18
C LEU A 182 11.75 -14.15 -2.32
N GLU A 183 11.40 -15.33 -2.86
CA GLU A 183 11.60 -16.60 -2.17
C GLU A 183 13.07 -16.76 -1.78
N GLY A 184 13.31 -17.26 -0.57
CA GLY A 184 14.61 -17.25 0.07
C GLY A 184 14.73 -16.20 1.18
N LEU A 185 13.94 -15.12 1.16
CA LEU A 185 13.89 -14.13 2.26
C LEU A 185 12.84 -14.43 3.32
N ASN A 186 12.19 -15.60 3.24
CA ASN A 186 11.03 -15.96 4.06
C ASN A 186 11.29 -15.93 5.58
N ASN A 187 12.55 -15.92 6.03
CA ASN A 187 12.92 -15.85 7.44
C ASN A 187 13.51 -14.49 7.86
N LEU A 188 13.61 -13.53 6.93
CA LEU A 188 14.10 -12.18 7.22
C LEU A 188 13.09 -11.46 8.12
N SER A 189 13.49 -11.18 9.35
CA SER A 189 12.62 -10.58 10.37
C SER A 189 12.94 -9.11 10.64
N ASN A 190 14.19 -8.70 10.41
CA ASN A 190 14.68 -7.37 10.76
C ASN A 190 15.51 -6.76 9.64
N VAL A 191 15.16 -5.54 9.27
CA VAL A 191 15.88 -4.74 8.27
C VAL A 191 15.72 -3.26 8.57
N SER A 192 16.74 -2.43 8.35
CA SER A 192 16.58 -0.98 8.53
C SER A 192 16.02 -0.31 7.28
N ARG A 193 16.59 -0.63 6.12
CA ARG A 193 16.18 -0.08 4.82
C ARG A 193 15.99 -1.18 3.80
N ILE A 194 14.84 -1.21 3.14
CA ILE A 194 14.58 -2.06 1.96
C ILE A 194 14.41 -1.17 0.73
N LEU A 195 15.16 -1.47 -0.32
CA LEU A 195 14.99 -0.89 -1.64
C LEU A 195 14.77 -2.03 -2.65
N ILE A 196 13.58 -2.12 -3.20
CA ILE A 196 13.19 -3.11 -4.21
C ILE A 196 12.76 -2.37 -5.46
N GLY A 197 13.55 -2.43 -6.52
CA GLY A 197 13.11 -1.79 -7.75
C GLY A 197 13.80 -2.17 -9.04
N GLU A 198 13.15 -1.85 -10.15
CA GLU A 198 13.63 -2.24 -11.49
C GLU A 198 13.75 -3.76 -11.71
N ASN A 199 12.98 -4.56 -10.96
CA ASN A 199 12.84 -6.00 -11.16
C ASN A 199 11.58 -6.27 -12.00
N ASP A 200 11.76 -6.33 -13.32
CA ASP A 200 10.66 -6.25 -14.30
C ASP A 200 9.61 -7.36 -14.14
N LEU A 201 9.98 -8.56 -13.67
CA LEU A 201 9.10 -9.72 -13.51
C LEU A 201 8.57 -9.96 -12.09
N LEU A 202 8.95 -9.14 -11.10
CA LEU A 202 8.54 -9.30 -9.71
C LEU A 202 7.02 -9.04 -9.58
N LYS A 203 6.28 -10.00 -9.02
CA LYS A 203 4.79 -9.96 -8.99
C LYS A 203 4.19 -9.47 -7.67
N ASP A 204 4.83 -9.81 -6.56
CA ASP A 204 4.39 -9.51 -5.19
C ASP A 204 5.59 -9.51 -4.22
N LEU A 205 5.32 -9.36 -2.92
CA LEU A 205 6.32 -9.28 -1.85
C LEU A 205 6.25 -10.48 -0.89
N THR A 206 5.70 -11.63 -1.30
CA THR A 206 5.43 -12.79 -0.42
C THR A 206 6.66 -13.33 0.31
N GLY A 207 7.87 -13.14 -0.25
CA GLY A 207 9.12 -13.49 0.42
C GLY A 207 9.47 -12.65 1.67
N LEU A 208 8.71 -11.60 1.98
CA LEU A 208 8.93 -10.69 3.12
C LEU A 208 7.97 -10.93 4.29
N SER A 209 7.26 -12.06 4.30
CA SER A 209 6.18 -12.35 5.26
C SER A 209 6.59 -12.41 6.73
N SER A 210 7.88 -12.61 7.02
CA SER A 210 8.39 -12.73 8.39
C SER A 210 8.91 -11.42 8.97
N LEU A 211 8.89 -10.32 8.21
CA LEU A 211 9.32 -9.03 8.72
C LEU A 211 8.53 -8.65 9.97
N THR A 212 9.22 -8.15 10.99
CA THR A 212 8.55 -7.61 12.19
C THR A 212 8.58 -6.09 12.17
N SER A 213 9.66 -5.51 11.63
CA SER A 213 9.83 -4.09 11.46
C SER A 213 10.76 -3.77 10.29
N VAL A 214 10.53 -2.63 9.65
CA VAL A 214 11.51 -1.95 8.81
C VAL A 214 11.88 -0.68 9.54
N SER A 215 13.01 -0.67 10.25
CA SER A 215 13.25 0.36 11.28
C SER A 215 13.36 1.79 10.75
N TYR A 216 13.58 1.96 9.45
CA TYR A 216 13.64 3.27 8.81
C TYR A 216 12.78 3.36 7.55
N GLN A 217 13.21 2.77 6.43
CA GLN A 217 12.67 3.10 5.11
C GLN A 217 12.38 1.88 4.24
N MET A 218 11.25 1.90 3.52
CA MET A 218 10.96 0.98 2.42
C MET A 218 10.70 1.75 1.13
N HIS A 219 11.39 1.36 0.05
CA HIS A 219 11.15 1.86 -1.30
C HIS A 219 10.83 0.69 -2.23
N VAL A 220 9.64 0.72 -2.83
CA VAL A 220 9.21 -0.24 -3.85
C VAL A 220 8.98 0.54 -5.15
N SER A 221 9.83 0.34 -6.15
CA SER A 221 9.73 1.15 -7.37
C SER A 221 10.05 0.47 -8.69
N SER A 222 9.41 0.91 -9.77
CA SER A 222 9.75 0.49 -11.13
C SER A 222 9.69 -1.04 -11.33
N ASN A 223 8.86 -1.75 -10.57
CA ASN A 223 8.64 -3.19 -10.72
C ASN A 223 7.44 -3.40 -11.65
N LYS A 224 7.71 -3.57 -12.95
CA LYS A 224 6.68 -3.50 -14.00
C LYS A 224 5.58 -4.54 -13.87
N SER A 225 5.89 -5.73 -13.34
CA SER A 225 4.92 -6.83 -13.15
C SER A 225 4.28 -6.85 -11.77
N LEU A 226 4.60 -5.90 -10.89
CA LEU A 226 4.10 -5.89 -9.52
C LEU A 226 2.62 -5.50 -9.51
N THR A 227 1.78 -6.42 -9.04
CA THR A 227 0.32 -6.24 -9.00
C THR A 227 -0.24 -6.08 -7.60
N SER A 228 0.55 -6.45 -6.58
CA SER A 228 0.16 -6.35 -5.17
C SER A 228 1.36 -6.14 -4.26
N LEU A 229 1.12 -5.52 -3.11
CA LEU A 229 2.07 -5.44 -2.00
C LEU A 229 1.83 -6.57 -0.98
N SER A 230 0.97 -7.54 -1.31
CA SER A 230 0.75 -8.73 -0.49
C SER A 230 2.06 -9.45 -0.19
N GLY A 231 2.19 -9.93 1.04
CA GLY A 231 3.42 -10.51 1.56
C GLY A 231 4.03 -9.67 2.67
N LEU A 232 3.69 -8.39 2.79
CA LEU A 232 4.00 -7.61 3.98
C LEU A 232 3.13 -8.08 5.17
N PRO A 233 3.71 -8.26 6.37
CA PRO A 233 3.01 -8.81 7.53
C PRO A 233 2.09 -7.79 8.20
N ALA A 234 1.04 -8.29 8.85
CA ALA A 234 0.00 -7.48 9.48
C ALA A 234 0.46 -6.65 10.70
N SER A 235 1.72 -6.77 11.13
CA SER A 235 2.30 -5.99 12.23
C SER A 235 3.46 -5.10 11.79
N ILE A 236 3.71 -4.95 10.49
CA ILE A 236 4.87 -4.21 10.01
C ILE A 236 4.75 -2.72 10.36
N SER A 237 5.84 -2.15 10.85
CA SER A 237 6.02 -0.71 11.10
C SER A 237 7.23 -0.18 10.33
N MET A 238 7.16 1.07 9.88
CA MET A 238 8.23 1.79 9.21
C MET A 238 8.08 3.31 9.35
N SER A 239 9.19 4.04 9.27
CA SER A 239 9.16 5.51 9.33
C SER A 239 8.84 6.11 7.97
N GLU A 240 9.42 5.55 6.89
CA GLU A 240 9.27 6.10 5.55
C GLU A 240 8.89 5.01 4.53
N LEU A 241 7.88 5.31 3.71
CA LEU A 241 7.40 4.42 2.65
C LEU A 241 7.29 5.17 1.33
N TYR A 242 7.95 4.63 0.30
CA TYR A 242 7.97 5.16 -1.05
C TYR A 242 7.49 4.08 -2.02
N ILE A 243 6.42 4.38 -2.75
CA ILE A 243 5.85 3.50 -3.78
C ILE A 243 5.81 4.31 -5.07
N SER A 244 6.60 3.92 -6.07
CA SER A 244 6.69 4.72 -7.29
C SER A 244 6.86 3.91 -8.57
N ASP A 245 6.21 4.29 -9.67
CA ASP A 245 6.36 3.64 -10.99
C ASP A 245 6.06 2.12 -11.01
N ASN A 246 5.14 1.65 -10.16
CA ASN A 246 4.65 0.26 -10.19
C ASN A 246 3.37 0.22 -11.03
N ASN A 247 3.52 0.21 -12.35
CA ASN A 247 2.43 0.53 -13.28
C ASN A 247 1.29 -0.50 -13.37
N LEU A 248 1.45 -1.73 -12.84
CA LEU A 248 0.39 -2.73 -12.75
C LEU A 248 -0.23 -2.87 -11.34
N LEU A 249 0.25 -2.08 -10.37
CA LEU A 249 -0.31 -2.05 -9.02
C LEU A 249 -1.62 -1.27 -9.04
N THR A 250 -2.74 -1.91 -8.70
CA THR A 250 -4.09 -1.31 -8.78
C THR A 250 -4.57 -0.69 -7.48
N ASP A 251 -4.13 -1.23 -6.36
CA ASP A 251 -4.38 -0.74 -5.00
C ASP A 251 -3.17 -1.01 -4.08
N LEU A 252 -3.31 -0.73 -2.79
CA LEU A 252 -2.25 -0.84 -1.79
C LEU A 252 -2.50 -1.98 -0.80
N THR A 253 -3.27 -2.99 -1.21
CA THR A 253 -3.49 -4.21 -0.43
C THR A 253 -2.15 -4.82 -0.03
N GLY A 254 -1.96 -5.04 1.27
CA GLY A 254 -0.68 -5.38 1.89
C GLY A 254 -0.23 -4.35 2.93
N LEU A 255 -0.76 -3.12 2.89
CA LEU A 255 -0.39 -2.04 3.82
C LEU A 255 -1.37 -1.84 4.99
N GLN A 256 -2.30 -2.77 5.21
CA GLN A 256 -3.39 -2.60 6.18
C GLN A 256 -2.91 -2.43 7.63
N SER A 257 -1.68 -2.78 7.95
CA SER A 257 -1.14 -2.62 9.31
C SER A 257 -0.61 -1.23 9.62
N ILE A 258 -0.40 -0.39 8.60
CA ILE A 258 0.30 0.87 8.77
C ILE A 258 -0.65 1.90 9.38
N GLY A 259 -0.47 2.17 10.68
CA GLY A 259 -1.21 3.22 11.41
C GLY A 259 -0.51 4.58 11.45
N TYR A 260 0.82 4.59 11.36
CA TYR A 260 1.64 5.81 11.39
C TYR A 260 2.81 5.68 10.41
N VAL A 261 3.11 6.77 9.71
CA VAL A 261 4.35 6.95 8.93
C VAL A 261 4.84 8.39 9.04
N TYR A 262 6.15 8.59 9.10
CA TYR A 262 6.71 9.94 9.03
C TYR A 262 6.66 10.48 7.59
N TRP A 263 6.96 9.63 6.61
CA TRP A 263 6.99 10.01 5.21
C TRP A 263 6.32 8.96 4.33
N LEU A 264 5.29 9.35 3.58
CA LEU A 264 4.60 8.50 2.63
C LEU A 264 4.60 9.16 1.26
N VAL A 265 5.18 8.50 0.26
CA VAL A 265 5.13 8.93 -1.14
C VAL A 265 4.53 7.84 -1.99
N ILE A 266 3.48 8.20 -2.72
CA ILE A 266 2.85 7.36 -3.72
C ILE A 266 2.86 8.13 -5.02
N SER A 267 3.70 7.70 -5.96
CA SER A 267 3.89 8.46 -7.19
C SER A 267 3.96 7.64 -8.47
N ASP A 268 3.60 8.29 -9.57
CA ASP A 268 3.91 7.81 -10.93
C ASP A 268 3.42 6.37 -11.20
N SER A 269 2.43 5.86 -10.45
CA SER A 269 1.96 4.48 -10.53
C SER A 269 0.69 4.44 -11.39
N LYS A 270 0.86 4.20 -12.69
CA LYS A 270 -0.21 4.39 -13.69
C LYS A 270 -1.43 3.51 -13.50
N GLY A 271 -1.26 2.32 -12.92
CA GLY A 271 -2.35 1.38 -12.64
C GLY A 271 -3.14 1.70 -11.38
N LEU A 272 -2.63 2.56 -10.51
CA LEU A 272 -3.16 2.76 -9.17
C LEU A 272 -4.48 3.54 -9.22
N GLY A 273 -5.59 2.84 -8.99
CA GLY A 273 -6.94 3.38 -9.03
C GLY A 273 -7.54 3.67 -7.66
N SER A 274 -6.95 3.14 -6.59
CA SER A 274 -7.44 3.25 -5.22
C SER A 274 -6.30 3.23 -4.20
N LEU A 275 -6.51 3.86 -3.05
CA LEU A 275 -5.62 3.81 -1.88
C LEU A 275 -6.04 2.73 -0.87
N ASN A 276 -7.00 1.88 -1.22
CA ASN A 276 -7.40 0.71 -0.45
C ASN A 276 -6.16 -0.07 0.00
N GLY A 277 -6.09 -0.35 1.30
CA GLY A 277 -4.88 -0.86 1.93
C GLY A 277 -4.33 0.11 2.98
N LEU A 278 -4.57 1.41 2.83
CA LEU A 278 -4.22 2.43 3.84
C LEU A 278 -5.33 2.70 4.87
N ASN A 279 -6.38 1.87 4.90
CA ASN A 279 -7.60 2.12 5.70
C ASN A 279 -7.33 2.34 7.20
N ASN A 280 -6.22 1.81 7.72
CA ASN A 280 -5.85 1.96 9.13
C ASN A 280 -4.83 3.07 9.38
N LEU A 281 -4.41 3.81 8.35
CA LEU A 281 -3.47 4.92 8.47
C LEU A 281 -4.15 6.08 9.20
N ASN A 282 -3.71 6.34 10.43
CA ASN A 282 -4.25 7.40 11.28
C ASN A 282 -3.43 8.70 11.21
N SER A 283 -2.12 8.56 11.03
CA SER A 283 -1.19 9.68 11.10
C SER A 283 -0.09 9.60 10.05
N ALA A 284 0.18 10.72 9.39
CA ALA A 284 1.28 10.87 8.44
C ALA A 284 1.94 12.25 8.59
N THR A 285 3.24 12.32 8.90
CA THR A 285 3.89 13.64 9.02
C THR A 285 4.03 14.32 7.64
N ASN A 286 4.38 13.57 6.60
CA ASN A 286 4.43 14.05 5.22
C ASN A 286 3.78 13.02 4.31
N PHE A 287 2.77 13.42 3.55
CA PHE A 287 2.08 12.55 2.61
C PHE A 287 2.01 13.17 1.22
N ILE A 288 2.62 12.52 0.23
CA ILE A 288 2.63 12.97 -1.16
C ILE A 288 1.95 11.92 -2.04
N ILE A 289 0.91 12.33 -2.75
CA ILE A 289 0.23 11.56 -3.80
C ILE A 289 0.40 12.33 -5.10
N ARG A 290 1.20 11.82 -6.02
CA ARG A 290 1.47 12.53 -7.28
C ARG A 290 1.47 11.66 -8.53
N ASN A 291 0.92 12.17 -9.63
CA ASN A 291 0.98 11.52 -10.93
C ASN A 291 0.44 10.07 -10.95
N ASN A 292 -0.64 9.79 -10.21
CA ASN A 292 -1.35 8.51 -10.27
C ASN A 292 -2.62 8.71 -11.13
N PRO A 293 -2.53 8.56 -12.47
CA PRO A 293 -3.56 9.03 -13.38
C PRO A 293 -4.90 8.30 -13.26
N LEU A 294 -4.96 7.08 -12.73
CA LEU A 294 -6.22 6.32 -12.57
C LEU A 294 -6.88 6.51 -11.20
N LEU A 295 -6.24 7.21 -10.26
CA LEU A 295 -6.80 7.45 -8.94
C LEU A 295 -8.02 8.39 -9.06
N THR A 296 -9.18 7.95 -8.55
CA THR A 296 -10.45 8.70 -8.74
C THR A 296 -10.96 9.41 -7.49
N ASP A 297 -10.61 8.92 -6.31
CA ASP A 297 -10.92 9.51 -5.00
C ASP A 297 -9.80 9.16 -3.99
N LEU A 298 -10.00 9.49 -2.71
CA LEU A 298 -9.08 9.16 -1.63
C LEU A 298 -9.62 8.06 -0.71
N ALA A 299 -10.51 7.20 -1.23
CA ALA A 299 -11.02 6.06 -0.47
C ALA A 299 -9.86 5.20 0.03
N GLY A 300 -9.90 4.91 1.33
CA GLY A 300 -8.82 4.25 2.06
C GLY A 300 -7.99 5.17 2.94
N LEU A 301 -8.24 6.48 2.95
CA LEU A 301 -7.66 7.44 3.91
C LEU A 301 -8.64 7.87 5.00
N ASP A 302 -9.70 7.10 5.23
CA ASP A 302 -10.85 7.54 6.03
C ASP A 302 -10.43 7.86 7.46
N ASN A 303 -9.47 7.10 7.99
CA ASN A 303 -8.96 7.24 9.35
C ASN A 303 -7.80 8.24 9.49
N LEU A 304 -7.32 8.83 8.40
CA LEU A 304 -6.18 9.73 8.40
C LEU A 304 -6.61 11.12 8.91
N THR A 305 -6.33 11.39 10.18
CA THR A 305 -6.75 12.64 10.85
C THR A 305 -5.57 13.50 11.32
N ASP A 306 -4.40 12.91 11.51
CA ASP A 306 -3.19 13.62 11.96
C ASP A 306 -2.20 13.75 10.80
N ILE A 307 -2.10 14.95 10.24
CA ILE A 307 -1.26 15.24 9.07
C ILE A 307 -0.41 16.46 9.34
N GLY A 308 0.89 16.34 9.08
CA GLY A 308 1.79 17.50 9.01
C GLY A 308 1.62 18.22 7.66
N TRP A 309 2.18 17.64 6.61
CA TRP A 309 2.12 18.14 5.23
C TRP A 309 1.43 17.13 4.32
N ILE A 310 0.54 17.59 3.44
CA ILE A 310 -0.05 16.76 2.38
C ILE A 310 0.00 17.46 1.03
N GLN A 311 0.44 16.72 0.02
CA GLN A 311 0.51 17.16 -1.36
C GLN A 311 -0.21 16.18 -2.28
N ILE A 312 -1.18 16.69 -3.04
CA ILE A 312 -1.98 15.94 -4.00
C ILE A 312 -1.82 16.63 -5.36
N THR A 313 -1.07 16.02 -6.29
CA THR A 313 -0.77 16.69 -7.56
C THR A 313 -0.73 15.79 -8.78
N GLY A 314 -1.23 16.27 -9.93
CA GLY A 314 -1.09 15.55 -11.20
C GLY A 314 -1.91 14.24 -11.28
N ASN A 315 -2.91 14.04 -10.42
CA ASN A 315 -3.77 12.86 -10.47
C ASN A 315 -4.93 13.15 -11.43
N ALA A 316 -4.75 12.80 -12.70
CA ALA A 316 -5.59 13.26 -13.81
C ALA A 316 -7.08 12.86 -13.69
N GLU A 317 -7.39 11.68 -13.16
CA GLU A 317 -8.75 11.18 -12.98
C GLU A 317 -9.34 11.42 -11.59
N LEU A 318 -8.63 12.13 -10.69
CA LEU A 318 -9.10 12.41 -9.34
C LEU A 318 -10.30 13.37 -9.42
N LYS A 319 -11.48 12.92 -8.98
CA LYS A 319 -12.74 13.67 -9.02
C LYS A 319 -13.13 14.26 -7.68
N SER A 320 -12.76 13.57 -6.60
CA SER A 320 -13.12 13.90 -5.24
C SER A 320 -11.96 13.72 -4.27
N LEU A 321 -11.99 14.46 -3.16
CA LEU A 321 -11.16 14.17 -1.98
C LEU A 321 -11.90 13.31 -0.94
N ASP A 322 -13.10 12.81 -1.28
CA ASP A 322 -13.84 11.86 -0.45
C ASP A 322 -12.97 10.68 -0.03
N GLY A 323 -13.19 10.23 1.20
CA GLY A 323 -12.36 9.21 1.84
C GLY A 323 -11.18 9.77 2.63
N TRP A 324 -10.90 11.09 2.61
CA TRP A 324 -9.90 11.69 3.52
C TRP A 324 -10.54 12.20 4.81
N GLY A 325 -10.17 11.59 5.96
CA GLY A 325 -10.54 12.06 7.30
C GLY A 325 -12.02 11.83 7.67
N ALA A 326 -12.71 10.98 6.91
CA ALA A 326 -14.13 10.70 7.06
C ALA A 326 -14.48 9.66 8.14
N GLY A 327 -13.53 9.03 8.82
CA GLY A 327 -13.74 7.92 9.78
C GLY A 327 -13.49 8.25 11.26
N GLY A 328 -13.10 9.48 11.58
CA GLY A 328 -12.81 9.90 12.96
C GLY A 328 -14.07 9.99 13.83
N GLN A 329 -14.14 9.16 14.87
CA GLN A 329 -15.13 9.29 15.96
C GLN A 329 -14.94 10.64 16.69
N SER A 330 -15.83 11.62 16.48
CA SER A 330 -15.90 12.83 17.29
C SER A 330 -16.68 12.59 18.58
N ASN A 331 -16.10 11.83 19.52
CA ASN A 331 -16.69 11.57 20.85
C ASN A 331 -16.07 12.45 21.94
N SER A 332 -15.22 13.40 21.59
CA SER A 332 -14.65 14.34 22.54
C SER A 332 -14.64 15.72 21.92
N GLU A 333 -14.79 16.75 22.74
CA GLU A 333 -14.53 18.15 22.40
C GLU A 333 -13.09 18.40 21.90
N THR A 334 -12.27 17.33 21.77
CA THR A 334 -10.93 17.29 21.17
C THR A 334 -10.84 16.51 19.85
N GLY A 335 -11.92 15.86 19.39
CA GLY A 335 -12.01 15.13 18.10
C GLY A 335 -12.11 16.05 16.87
N ARG A 336 -11.51 17.24 16.97
CA ARG A 336 -11.15 18.00 15.78
C ARG A 336 -10.08 17.19 15.07
N ILE A 337 -9.97 17.36 13.75
CA ILE A 337 -8.67 17.26 13.11
C ILE A 337 -7.76 18.15 13.95
N SER A 338 -6.97 17.55 14.82
CA SER A 338 -5.83 18.22 15.38
C SER A 338 -4.90 18.33 14.18
N ALA A 339 -5.11 19.38 13.37
CA ALA A 339 -3.99 20.17 12.91
C ALA A 339 -3.33 20.64 14.21
N SER A 340 -2.62 19.72 14.86
CA SER A 340 -1.97 19.84 16.14
C SER A 340 -0.92 20.90 15.91
N LEU A 341 -1.29 22.16 16.04
CA LEU A 341 -0.41 23.30 15.80
C LEU A 341 0.44 23.07 14.54
N ALA A 342 -0.20 22.66 13.43
CA ALA A 342 0.48 22.07 12.28
C ALA A 342 1.55 23.03 11.74
N ILE A 343 2.80 22.62 11.86
CA ILE A 343 3.96 23.26 11.22
C ILE A 343 3.96 22.95 9.70
N GLY A 344 2.95 22.25 9.19
CA GLY A 344 2.85 21.83 7.80
C GLY A 344 1.67 22.46 7.05
N GLY A 345 1.43 22.02 5.83
CA GLY A 345 0.56 22.68 4.87
C GLY A 345 -0.03 21.72 3.85
N LEU A 346 -0.92 22.28 3.04
CA LEU A 346 -1.70 21.57 2.03
C LEU A 346 -1.34 22.09 0.64
N ALA A 347 -1.01 21.19 -0.28
CA ALA A 347 -0.86 21.53 -1.69
C ALA A 347 -1.78 20.63 -2.55
N ILE A 348 -2.78 21.21 -3.20
CA ILE A 348 -3.65 20.50 -4.16
C ILE A 348 -3.52 21.17 -5.51
N THR A 349 -2.73 20.59 -6.42
CA THR A 349 -2.40 21.24 -7.68
C THR A 349 -2.45 20.33 -8.89
N ASN A 350 -2.89 20.84 -10.04
CA ASN A 350 -2.87 20.12 -11.31
C ASN A 350 -3.67 18.79 -11.29
N ASN A 351 -4.83 18.76 -10.63
CA ASN A 351 -5.78 17.65 -10.67
C ASN A 351 -7.01 18.07 -11.52
N PRO A 352 -6.95 18.02 -12.86
CA PRO A 352 -7.88 18.72 -13.74
C PRO A 352 -9.35 18.25 -13.65
N LYS A 353 -9.60 17.02 -13.16
CA LYS A 353 -10.96 16.48 -12.97
C LYS A 353 -11.48 16.65 -11.55
N LEU A 354 -10.70 17.23 -10.63
CA LEU A 354 -11.09 17.37 -9.24
C LEU A 354 -12.09 18.52 -9.11
N THR A 355 -13.35 18.20 -8.83
CA THR A 355 -14.44 19.17 -8.66
C THR A 355 -15.06 19.14 -7.26
N MET A 356 -14.73 18.12 -6.45
CA MET A 356 -15.23 17.95 -5.07
C MET A 356 -14.04 17.93 -4.10
N CYS A 357 -13.65 19.10 -3.59
CA CYS A 357 -12.48 19.24 -2.72
C CYS A 357 -12.74 20.04 -1.43
N ALA A 358 -13.93 20.61 -1.26
CA ALA A 358 -14.32 21.38 -0.08
C ALA A 358 -14.74 20.47 1.09
N ILE A 359 -13.81 19.63 1.54
CA ILE A 359 -13.99 18.78 2.72
C ILE A 359 -13.39 19.47 3.96
N GLU A 360 -13.84 19.11 5.17
CA GLU A 360 -13.40 19.78 6.41
C GLU A 360 -11.86 19.81 6.59
N PRO A 361 -11.09 18.73 6.30
CA PRO A 361 -9.63 18.82 6.34
C PRO A 361 -9.08 19.98 5.49
N VAL A 362 -9.56 20.13 4.26
CA VAL A 362 -9.14 21.20 3.35
C VAL A 362 -9.54 22.57 3.88
N CYS A 363 -10.77 22.71 4.38
CA CYS A 363 -11.27 23.97 4.93
C CYS A 363 -10.47 24.42 6.16
N ILE A 364 -9.96 23.50 6.99
CA ILE A 364 -9.05 23.81 8.10
C ILE A 364 -7.74 24.43 7.60
N PHE A 365 -7.08 23.83 6.60
CA PHE A 365 -5.84 24.39 6.02
C PHE A 365 -6.08 25.77 5.37
N ILE A 366 -7.25 26.00 4.76
CA ILE A 366 -7.62 27.31 4.21
C ILE A 366 -7.78 28.34 5.33
N ARG A 367 -8.49 28.03 6.42
CA ARG A 367 -8.67 28.94 7.58
C ARG A 367 -7.34 29.27 8.26
N GLN A 368 -6.37 28.36 8.21
CA GLN A 368 -5.01 28.55 8.73
C GLN A 368 -4.07 29.27 7.77
N SER A 369 -4.49 29.57 6.53
CA SER A 369 -3.65 30.15 5.48
C SER A 369 -2.42 29.30 5.14
N THR A 370 -2.53 27.98 5.29
CA THR A 370 -1.47 26.99 5.01
C THR A 370 -1.77 26.13 3.78
N ALA A 371 -2.80 26.49 3.01
CA ALA A 371 -3.18 25.82 1.77
C ALA A 371 -2.64 26.53 0.52
N SER A 372 -2.25 25.75 -0.49
CA SER A 372 -1.95 26.18 -1.86
C SER A 372 -2.76 25.33 -2.83
N ILE A 373 -3.72 25.96 -3.53
CA ILE A 373 -4.67 25.28 -4.42
C ILE A 373 -4.67 25.97 -5.78
N SER A 374 -4.35 25.24 -6.84
CA SER A 374 -4.33 25.79 -8.21
C SER A 374 -4.41 24.72 -9.30
N GLY A 375 -4.99 25.05 -10.46
CA GLY A 375 -4.94 24.18 -11.65
C GLY A 375 -5.75 22.87 -11.51
N ASN A 376 -6.76 22.86 -10.64
CA ASN A 376 -7.71 21.75 -10.53
C ASN A 376 -9.00 22.03 -11.32
N GLY A 377 -9.98 21.12 -11.24
CA GLY A 377 -11.28 21.28 -11.87
C GLY A 377 -12.16 22.38 -11.25
N ILE A 378 -13.29 22.67 -11.89
CA ILE A 378 -14.24 23.72 -11.50
C ILE A 378 -14.75 23.48 -10.06
N GLY A 379 -14.75 24.52 -9.24
CA GLY A 379 -15.04 24.48 -7.79
C GLY A 379 -13.78 24.28 -6.94
N CYS A 380 -12.68 23.85 -7.55
CA CYS A 380 -11.40 23.52 -6.90
C CYS A 380 -10.20 24.23 -7.56
N GLU A 381 -10.44 25.09 -8.55
CA GLU A 381 -9.41 25.64 -9.44
C GLU A 381 -8.45 26.62 -8.73
N SER A 382 -8.88 27.18 -7.59
CA SER A 382 -8.10 28.10 -6.78
C SER A 382 -8.51 28.04 -5.30
N GLN A 383 -7.64 28.55 -4.41
CA GLN A 383 -7.99 28.67 -2.99
C GLN A 383 -9.25 29.51 -2.76
N ALA A 384 -9.46 30.58 -3.53
CA ALA A 384 -10.66 31.42 -3.41
C ALA A 384 -11.95 30.66 -3.78
N ALA A 385 -11.89 29.82 -4.82
CA ALA A 385 -13.01 28.97 -5.22
C ALA A 385 -13.39 28.00 -4.10
N VAL A 386 -12.41 27.28 -3.55
CA VAL A 386 -12.64 26.36 -2.42
C VAL A 386 -13.10 27.10 -1.17
N GLN A 387 -12.55 28.28 -0.89
CA GLN A 387 -12.95 29.10 0.25
C GLN A 387 -14.42 29.53 0.16
N SER A 388 -14.93 29.81 -1.04
CA SER A 388 -16.36 30.11 -1.23
C SER A 388 -17.25 28.94 -0.83
N SER A 389 -16.83 27.71 -1.18
CA SER A 389 -17.50 26.47 -0.77
C SER A 389 -17.30 26.11 0.71
N CYS A 390 -16.18 26.53 1.33
CA CYS A 390 -15.96 26.39 2.77
C CYS A 390 -16.77 27.39 3.61
N GLY A 391 -17.34 28.43 2.97
CA GLY A 391 -18.11 29.52 3.60
C GLY A 391 -19.62 29.43 3.36
N SER A 392 -20.05 28.74 2.30
CA SER A 392 -21.36 28.09 2.25
C SER A 392 -21.22 26.75 2.96
N LEU A 393 -21.13 26.74 4.29
CA LEU A 393 -21.11 25.47 4.99
C LEU A 393 -22.40 24.73 4.63
N PRO A 394 -22.32 23.54 4.00
CA PRO A 394 -23.41 22.60 4.07
C PRO A 394 -23.75 22.42 5.55
N VAL A 395 -24.99 22.02 5.86
CA VAL A 395 -25.41 21.74 7.23
C VAL A 395 -24.25 21.24 8.09
N THR A 396 -23.92 21.99 9.14
CA THR A 396 -22.90 21.53 10.08
C THR A 396 -23.57 20.49 10.97
N LEU A 397 -23.39 19.23 10.62
CA LEU A 397 -23.92 18.09 11.35
C LEU A 397 -23.16 17.94 12.67
N ALA A 398 -23.80 18.27 13.78
CA ALA A 398 -23.25 18.11 15.12
C ALA A 398 -23.13 16.64 15.50
N HIS A 399 -24.15 15.85 15.18
CA HIS A 399 -24.15 14.42 15.43
C HIS A 399 -25.15 13.70 14.52
N PHE A 400 -24.84 12.46 14.15
CA PHE A 400 -25.77 11.53 13.53
C PHE A 400 -25.62 10.18 14.24
N THR A 401 -26.74 9.54 14.50
CA THR A 401 -26.82 8.22 15.13
C THR A 401 -27.89 7.40 14.44
N ALA A 402 -27.67 6.10 14.40
CA ALA A 402 -28.72 5.13 14.10
C ALA A 402 -28.75 4.10 15.23
N THR A 403 -29.95 3.86 15.79
CA THR A 403 -30.16 2.87 16.83
C THR A 403 -31.31 1.93 16.45
N GLY A 404 -31.13 0.62 16.63
CA GLY A 404 -32.18 -0.36 16.42
C GLY A 404 -33.10 -0.47 17.64
N GLU A 405 -34.40 -0.23 17.47
CA GLU A 405 -35.41 -0.41 18.52
C GLU A 405 -36.66 -1.03 17.90
N ASN A 406 -37.25 -2.05 18.54
CA ASN A 406 -38.49 -2.71 18.08
C ASN A 406 -38.48 -3.12 16.59
N GLN A 407 -37.36 -3.66 16.09
CA GLN A 407 -37.17 -4.03 14.67
C GLN A 407 -37.26 -2.85 13.67
N GLN A 408 -36.99 -1.63 14.14
CA GLN A 408 -36.95 -0.41 13.33
C GLN A 408 -35.59 0.27 13.54
N ALA A 409 -35.11 1.01 12.53
CA ALA A 409 -33.93 1.86 12.70
C ALA A 409 -34.38 3.29 12.99
N ILE A 410 -34.04 3.79 14.17
CA ILE A 410 -34.28 5.18 14.55
C ILE A 410 -33.00 5.95 14.24
N LEU A 411 -33.10 6.85 13.26
CA LEU A 411 -32.04 7.73 12.82
C LEU A 411 -32.27 9.10 13.46
N LYS A 412 -31.29 9.60 14.20
CA LYS A 412 -31.35 10.93 14.83
C LYS A 412 -30.14 11.72 14.40
N TRP A 413 -30.38 12.97 14.01
CA TRP A 413 -29.29 13.90 13.76
C TRP A 413 -29.58 15.28 14.31
N THR A 414 -28.49 15.98 14.55
CA THR A 414 -28.49 17.33 15.07
C THR A 414 -27.62 18.19 14.18
N THR A 415 -28.10 19.38 13.84
CA THR A 415 -27.36 20.37 13.05
C THR A 415 -27.07 21.57 13.94
N THR A 416 -25.89 22.17 13.80
CA THR A 416 -25.51 23.41 14.50
C THR A 416 -25.65 24.65 13.61
N ASP A 417 -25.65 24.46 12.30
CA ASP A 417 -25.84 25.50 11.29
C ASP A 417 -26.52 24.88 10.06
N GLU A 418 -27.52 25.55 9.50
CA GLU A 418 -28.22 25.16 8.28
C GLU A 418 -28.25 26.25 7.21
N SER A 419 -27.28 27.16 7.25
CA SER A 419 -27.02 28.11 6.18
C SER A 419 -26.85 27.35 4.86
N ASN A 420 -27.49 27.81 3.79
CA ASN A 420 -27.47 27.15 2.47
C ASN A 420 -28.03 25.71 2.38
N SER A 421 -28.61 25.14 3.45
CA SER A 421 -29.12 23.76 3.37
C SER A 421 -30.52 23.65 2.76
N SER A 422 -30.70 22.63 1.93
CA SER A 422 -31.97 22.29 1.28
C SER A 422 -32.66 21.12 1.99
N ALA A 423 -32.01 19.95 2.03
CA ALA A 423 -32.63 18.73 2.54
C ALA A 423 -31.60 17.68 3.01
N PHE A 424 -32.08 16.74 3.81
CA PHE A 424 -31.39 15.52 4.20
C PHE A 424 -32.00 14.34 3.47
N GLU A 425 -31.26 13.71 2.55
CA GLU A 425 -31.65 12.43 2.00
C GLU A 425 -31.13 11.32 2.92
N ILE A 426 -32.04 10.48 3.40
CA ILE A 426 -31.72 9.32 4.24
C ILE A 426 -31.40 8.17 3.30
N GLU A 427 -30.19 7.63 3.39
CA GLU A 427 -29.73 6.55 2.53
C GLU A 427 -29.43 5.28 3.34
N ARG A 428 -29.76 4.13 2.75
CA ARG A 428 -29.48 2.79 3.29
C ARG A 428 -28.74 1.93 2.27
N SER A 429 -27.81 1.10 2.76
CA SER A 429 -27.04 0.14 1.98
C SER A 429 -26.95 -1.21 2.69
N LEU A 430 -26.79 -2.31 1.94
CA LEU A 430 -26.50 -3.65 2.47
C LEU A 430 -25.00 -3.99 2.46
N ASP A 431 -24.20 -3.27 1.68
CA ASP A 431 -22.79 -3.56 1.41
C ASP A 431 -21.87 -2.34 1.61
N ALA A 432 -22.43 -1.21 2.07
CA ALA A 432 -21.80 0.10 2.22
C ALA A 432 -21.25 0.73 0.92
N LYS A 433 -21.61 0.17 -0.25
CA LYS A 433 -21.18 0.59 -1.60
C LYS A 433 -22.34 1.08 -2.44
N ALA A 434 -23.42 0.29 -2.54
CA ALA A 434 -24.65 0.66 -3.24
C ALA A 434 -25.65 1.27 -2.27
N TRP A 435 -26.02 2.54 -2.46
CA TRP A 435 -26.87 3.30 -1.55
C TRP A 435 -28.22 3.59 -2.18
N LEU A 436 -29.29 3.33 -1.42
CA LEU A 436 -30.66 3.60 -1.78
C LEU A 436 -31.21 4.73 -0.90
N LYS A 437 -31.76 5.78 -1.52
CA LYS A 437 -32.53 6.82 -0.82
C LYS A 437 -33.84 6.22 -0.31
N ILE A 438 -33.99 6.14 1.01
CA ILE A 438 -35.18 5.57 1.68
C ILE A 438 -36.07 6.64 2.32
N GLY A 439 -35.60 7.89 2.36
CA GLY A 439 -36.38 9.01 2.86
C GLY A 439 -35.71 10.35 2.53
N GLU A 440 -36.46 11.42 2.74
CA GLU A 440 -35.95 12.78 2.68
C GLU A 440 -36.61 13.60 3.79
N HIS A 441 -35.86 14.52 4.37
CA HIS A 441 -36.38 15.51 5.29
C HIS A 441 -35.86 16.88 4.88
N ALA A 442 -36.75 17.84 4.62
CA ALA A 442 -36.33 19.22 4.34
C ALA A 442 -35.54 19.79 5.52
N ALA A 443 -34.47 20.53 5.25
CA ALA A 443 -33.79 21.31 6.28
C ALA A 443 -34.72 22.44 6.76
N LYS A 444 -34.54 22.88 8.01
CA LYS A 444 -35.22 24.06 8.55
C LYS A 444 -34.76 25.33 7.82
N GLY A 445 -33.50 25.33 7.37
CA GLY A 445 -32.87 26.38 6.56
C GLY A 445 -32.51 27.63 7.35
N GLU A 446 -31.44 28.32 6.94
CA GLU A 446 -30.91 29.58 7.51
C GLU A 446 -31.01 29.66 9.05
N SER A 447 -30.64 28.57 9.72
CA SER A 447 -30.68 28.44 11.18
C SER A 447 -29.28 28.29 11.71
N THR A 448 -28.85 29.21 12.57
CA THR A 448 -27.62 29.08 13.37
C THR A 448 -27.90 28.49 14.77
N GLN A 449 -29.14 28.03 15.00
CA GLN A 449 -29.53 27.36 16.24
C GLN A 449 -29.54 25.86 16.03
N LEU A 450 -29.28 25.13 17.12
CA LEU A 450 -29.25 23.69 17.15
C LEU A 450 -30.62 23.11 16.77
N VAL A 451 -30.69 22.34 15.68
CA VAL A 451 -31.93 21.70 15.23
C VAL A 451 -31.79 20.20 15.34
N ASN A 452 -32.81 19.55 15.93
CA ASN A 452 -32.84 18.11 16.09
C ASN A 452 -33.86 17.50 15.15
N TYR A 453 -33.46 16.43 14.49
CA TYR A 453 -34.26 15.67 13.55
C TYR A 453 -34.30 14.21 13.95
N GLN A 454 -35.38 13.56 13.55
CA GLN A 454 -35.54 12.13 13.68
C GLN A 454 -36.24 11.58 12.45
N TRP A 455 -35.73 10.47 11.95
CA TRP A 455 -36.40 9.67 10.94
C TRP A 455 -36.39 8.20 11.36
N THR A 456 -37.40 7.44 10.97
CA THR A 456 -37.52 6.04 11.37
C THR A 456 -37.69 5.15 10.16
N ASP A 457 -36.71 4.28 9.95
CA ASP A 457 -36.86 3.15 9.04
C ASP A 457 -37.75 2.11 9.73
N ILE A 458 -39.03 2.11 9.39
CA ILE A 458 -40.00 1.13 9.91
C ILE A 458 -39.87 -0.24 9.21
N HIS A 459 -39.05 -0.34 8.15
CA HIS A 459 -38.85 -1.55 7.36
C HIS A 459 -37.37 -1.78 7.05
N PRO A 460 -36.49 -1.92 8.07
CA PRO A 460 -35.11 -2.31 7.84
C PRO A 460 -35.06 -3.68 7.15
N LEU A 461 -33.96 -3.98 6.48
CA LEU A 461 -33.75 -5.28 5.84
C LEU A 461 -33.19 -6.29 6.85
N ASP A 462 -33.39 -7.58 6.60
CA ASP A 462 -32.80 -8.63 7.43
C ASP A 462 -31.28 -8.68 7.24
N GLY A 463 -30.53 -8.82 8.33
CA GLY A 463 -29.06 -8.77 8.33
C GLY A 463 -28.49 -7.36 8.51
N LEU A 464 -27.37 -7.08 7.82
CA LEU A 464 -26.63 -5.82 7.95
C LEU A 464 -27.32 -4.70 7.16
N ASN A 465 -27.51 -3.56 7.81
CA ASN A 465 -28.00 -2.33 7.21
C ASN A 465 -27.01 -1.21 7.57
N TYR A 466 -26.55 -0.49 6.57
CA TYR A 466 -25.71 0.70 6.72
C TYR A 466 -26.55 1.93 6.42
N TYR A 467 -26.50 2.94 7.28
CA TYR A 467 -27.24 4.18 7.13
C TYR A 467 -26.29 5.37 7.04
N ARG A 468 -26.62 6.35 6.21
CA ARG A 468 -25.98 7.67 6.17
C ARG A 468 -26.98 8.73 5.76
N LEU A 469 -26.64 9.99 6.02
CA LEU A 469 -27.32 11.14 5.45
C LEU A 469 -26.52 11.65 4.25
N LYS A 470 -27.23 12.03 3.19
CA LYS A 470 -26.73 12.91 2.16
C LYS A 470 -27.36 14.29 2.39
N MET A 471 -26.53 15.23 2.80
CA MET A 471 -26.91 16.59 3.16
C MET A 471 -26.80 17.43 1.89
N VAL A 472 -27.94 17.86 1.35
CA VAL A 472 -28.04 18.57 0.08
C VAL A 472 -28.23 20.05 0.34
N ASP A 473 -27.45 20.87 -0.34
CA ASP A 473 -27.51 22.33 -0.27
C ASP A 473 -28.38 22.91 -1.38
N ARG A 474 -28.74 24.19 -1.24
CA ARG A 474 -29.63 24.89 -2.18
C ARG A 474 -29.02 25.11 -3.56
N ASP A 475 -27.69 25.10 -3.65
CA ASP A 475 -26.95 25.14 -4.91
C ASP A 475 -26.82 23.75 -5.57
N GLY A 476 -27.36 22.70 -4.94
CA GLY A 476 -27.34 21.32 -5.42
C GLY A 476 -26.07 20.56 -5.08
N THR A 477 -25.10 21.18 -4.40
CA THR A 477 -23.97 20.45 -3.82
C THR A 477 -24.44 19.59 -2.63
N TYR A 478 -23.63 18.61 -2.25
CA TYR A 478 -23.96 17.75 -1.12
C TYR A 478 -22.72 17.23 -0.41
N SER A 479 -22.91 16.86 0.86
CA SER A 479 -21.92 16.15 1.68
C SER A 479 -22.58 14.94 2.36
N TYR A 480 -21.77 13.96 2.80
CA TYR A 480 -22.29 12.77 3.49
C TYR A 480 -21.95 12.78 4.98
N SER A 481 -22.83 12.20 5.80
CA SER A 481 -22.52 11.90 7.20
C SER A 481 -21.61 10.67 7.33
N GLN A 482 -21.17 10.43 8.56
CA GLN A 482 -20.67 9.13 9.02
C GLN A 482 -21.68 8.01 8.69
N LYS A 483 -21.18 6.79 8.43
CA LYS A 483 -21.99 5.60 8.19
C LYS A 483 -22.26 4.88 9.52
N HIS A 484 -23.51 4.55 9.80
CA HIS A 484 -23.88 3.70 10.95
C HIS A 484 -24.35 2.34 10.50
N MET A 485 -23.77 1.28 11.08
CA MET A 485 -24.17 -0.10 10.83
C MET A 485 -25.11 -0.57 11.94
N LEU A 486 -26.25 -1.13 11.53
CA LEU A 486 -27.19 -1.84 12.38
C LEU A 486 -27.43 -3.23 11.82
N ARG A 487 -27.49 -4.23 12.71
CA ARG A 487 -27.91 -5.57 12.35
C ARG A 487 -29.32 -5.82 12.88
N PHE A 488 -30.22 -6.23 12.00
CA PHE A 488 -31.55 -6.67 12.36
C PHE A 488 -31.68 -8.16 12.13
N GLU A 489 -32.32 -8.84 13.07
CA GLU A 489 -32.74 -10.24 12.95
C GLU A 489 -34.27 -10.23 12.94
N LEU A 490 -34.83 -10.05 11.74
CA LEU A 490 -36.27 -9.84 11.59
C LEU A 490 -36.96 -11.21 11.58
N ASN A 491 -37.94 -11.41 12.46
CA ASN A 491 -38.75 -12.63 12.45
C ASN A 491 -39.42 -12.76 11.07
N GLN A 492 -39.11 -13.86 10.37
CA GLN A 492 -39.50 -14.09 8.96
C GLN A 492 -41.00 -14.32 8.72
N ALA A 493 -41.87 -13.89 9.63
CA ALA A 493 -43.25 -14.34 9.69
C ALA A 493 -44.22 -13.58 8.77
N SER A 494 -43.88 -12.41 8.21
CA SER A 494 -44.78 -11.69 7.31
C SER A 494 -44.10 -11.06 6.09
N THR A 495 -44.53 -11.50 4.90
CA THR A 495 -44.17 -10.93 3.59
C THR A 495 -45.21 -9.88 3.21
N PHE A 496 -44.80 -8.66 2.85
CA PHE A 496 -45.70 -7.59 2.40
C PHE A 496 -44.96 -6.60 1.49
N VAL A 497 -45.70 -5.79 0.71
CA VAL A 497 -45.13 -4.78 -0.19
C VAL A 497 -45.18 -3.38 0.40
N TYR A 498 -44.18 -2.55 0.06
CA TYR A 498 -44.09 -1.16 0.51
C TYR A 498 -43.20 -0.32 -0.44
N PRO A 499 -43.30 1.01 -0.47
CA PRO A 499 -44.35 1.80 0.18
C PRO A 499 -45.70 1.55 -0.49
N ASN A 500 -46.78 1.83 0.23
CA ASN A 500 -48.12 1.89 -0.35
C ASN A 500 -48.83 3.11 0.27
N PRO A 501 -49.08 4.18 -0.50
CA PRO A 501 -48.86 4.29 -1.95
C PRO A 501 -47.40 4.34 -2.43
N VAL A 502 -47.15 4.05 -3.72
CA VAL A 502 -45.82 4.02 -4.35
C VAL A 502 -45.70 4.99 -5.53
N SER A 503 -44.56 5.68 -5.65
CA SER A 503 -44.22 6.61 -6.73
C SER A 503 -43.12 6.10 -7.66
N ASP A 504 -42.02 5.57 -7.10
CA ASP A 504 -40.81 5.26 -7.89
C ASP A 504 -40.47 3.75 -7.87
N PHE A 505 -40.30 3.19 -6.67
CA PHE A 505 -39.88 1.80 -6.47
C PHE A 505 -40.79 1.07 -5.48
N LEU A 506 -41.27 -0.12 -5.88
CA LEU A 506 -41.99 -1.05 -5.03
C LEU A 506 -41.03 -2.08 -4.42
N PHE A 507 -40.97 -2.13 -3.10
CA PHE A 507 -40.16 -3.06 -2.32
C PHE A 507 -41.02 -4.18 -1.74
N VAL A 508 -40.38 -5.31 -1.44
CA VAL A 508 -41.04 -6.44 -0.80
C VAL A 508 -40.23 -6.89 0.41
N LYS A 509 -40.87 -6.93 1.58
CA LYS A 509 -40.25 -7.47 2.79
C LYS A 509 -40.08 -8.99 2.63
N ASN A 510 -38.94 -9.53 3.08
CA ASN A 510 -38.57 -10.94 2.93
C ASN A 510 -38.45 -11.41 1.47
N ALA A 511 -37.98 -10.53 0.57
CA ALA A 511 -37.76 -10.81 -0.85
C ALA A 511 -36.98 -12.11 -1.17
N ARG A 512 -36.09 -12.56 -0.26
CA ARG A 512 -35.32 -13.80 -0.41
C ARG A 512 -36.20 -15.06 -0.44
N ASN A 513 -37.37 -15.02 0.18
CA ASN A 513 -38.29 -16.14 0.28
C ASN A 513 -39.33 -16.14 -0.86
N ILE A 514 -39.22 -15.25 -1.86
CA ILE A 514 -40.17 -15.11 -2.97
C ILE A 514 -39.68 -15.90 -4.18
N THR A 515 -40.58 -16.69 -4.78
CA THR A 515 -40.34 -17.45 -6.01
C THR A 515 -40.99 -16.81 -7.23
N TRP A 516 -42.05 -16.01 -7.03
CA TRP A 516 -42.73 -15.28 -8.08
C TRP A 516 -43.50 -14.08 -7.54
N LEU A 517 -43.54 -13.00 -8.30
CA LEU A 517 -44.32 -11.79 -8.03
C LEU A 517 -44.97 -11.30 -9.32
N SER A 518 -46.24 -10.90 -9.27
CA SER A 518 -46.91 -10.18 -10.36
C SER A 518 -47.68 -8.96 -9.89
N ILE A 519 -47.72 -7.93 -10.73
CA ILE A 519 -48.60 -6.76 -10.58
C ILE A 519 -49.69 -6.87 -11.64
N THR A 520 -50.95 -6.83 -11.21
CA THR A 520 -52.12 -6.88 -12.09
C THR A 520 -52.99 -5.64 -11.93
N ASP A 521 -53.66 -5.21 -13.00
CA ASP A 521 -54.74 -4.22 -12.86
C ASP A 521 -55.96 -4.81 -12.12
N LEU A 522 -56.97 -3.97 -11.84
CA LEU A 522 -58.20 -4.40 -11.17
C LEU A 522 -59.04 -5.42 -11.96
N ARG A 523 -58.71 -5.66 -13.24
CA ARG A 523 -59.36 -6.66 -14.11
C ARG A 523 -58.57 -7.97 -14.18
N GLY A 524 -57.47 -8.08 -13.43
CA GLY A 524 -56.59 -9.25 -13.40
C GLY A 524 -55.60 -9.33 -14.56
N LYS A 525 -55.46 -8.28 -15.38
CA LYS A 525 -54.45 -8.26 -16.46
C LYS A 525 -53.07 -8.06 -15.84
N ILE A 526 -52.14 -8.97 -16.11
CA ILE A 526 -50.74 -8.84 -15.69
C ILE A 526 -50.10 -7.65 -16.41
N ILE A 527 -49.56 -6.73 -15.62
CA ILE A 527 -48.82 -5.55 -16.07
C ILE A 527 -47.32 -5.79 -15.93
N PHE A 528 -46.91 -6.52 -14.89
CA PHE A 528 -45.52 -6.85 -14.62
C PHE A 528 -45.42 -8.21 -13.90
N GLU A 529 -44.37 -8.98 -14.13
CA GLU A 529 -44.04 -10.17 -13.35
C GLU A 529 -42.53 -10.41 -13.24
N THR A 530 -42.09 -11.04 -12.16
CA THR A 530 -40.69 -11.46 -11.96
C THR A 530 -40.59 -12.72 -11.11
N LYS A 531 -39.53 -13.52 -11.33
CA LYS A 531 -39.17 -14.68 -10.49
C LYS A 531 -38.23 -14.33 -9.33
N LYS A 532 -37.64 -13.13 -9.34
CA LYS A 532 -36.73 -12.67 -8.29
C LYS A 532 -36.94 -11.18 -8.07
N VAL A 533 -37.11 -10.78 -6.82
CA VAL A 533 -37.24 -9.37 -6.44
C VAL A 533 -35.84 -8.80 -6.19
N PRO A 534 -35.42 -7.74 -6.91
CA PRO A 534 -34.14 -7.09 -6.69
C PRO A 534 -34.07 -6.41 -5.31
N SER A 535 -32.87 -6.32 -4.74
CA SER A 535 -32.61 -5.65 -3.46
C SER A 535 -32.90 -4.14 -3.50
N GLU A 536 -32.70 -3.55 -4.67
CA GLU A 536 -32.89 -2.15 -5.01
C GLU A 536 -34.37 -1.78 -5.30
N GLY A 537 -35.29 -2.75 -5.24
CA GLY A 537 -36.73 -2.55 -5.49
C GLY A 537 -37.14 -2.74 -6.95
N LEU A 538 -38.45 -2.83 -7.19
CA LEU A 538 -39.04 -2.92 -8.52
C LEU A 538 -39.43 -1.52 -9.00
N SER A 539 -38.80 -1.02 -10.07
CA SER A 539 -39.18 0.25 -10.68
C SER A 539 -40.61 0.17 -11.24
N ILE A 540 -41.43 1.16 -10.89
CA ILE A 540 -42.83 1.27 -11.35
C ILE A 540 -43.06 2.44 -12.32
N GLU A 541 -42.02 3.18 -12.71
CA GLU A 541 -42.12 4.37 -13.58
C GLU A 541 -42.82 4.12 -14.92
N ARG A 542 -42.87 2.86 -15.37
CA ARG A 542 -43.50 2.45 -16.64
C ARG A 542 -44.93 1.92 -16.46
N ILE A 543 -45.48 1.97 -15.25
CA ILE A 543 -46.83 1.55 -14.92
C ILE A 543 -47.68 2.82 -14.75
N ALA A 544 -48.85 2.86 -15.40
CA ALA A 544 -49.73 4.02 -15.32
C ALA A 544 -50.26 4.23 -13.88
N THR A 545 -50.57 5.46 -13.51
CA THR A 545 -51.15 5.77 -12.20
C THR A 545 -52.50 5.08 -12.03
N GLY A 546 -52.78 4.53 -10.83
CA GLY A 546 -53.98 3.76 -10.58
C GLY A 546 -53.87 2.74 -9.44
N LEU A 547 -54.94 1.96 -9.23
CA LEU A 547 -54.99 0.88 -8.26
C LEU A 547 -54.62 -0.45 -8.91
N TYR A 548 -53.78 -1.23 -8.23
CA TYR A 548 -53.27 -2.51 -8.69
C TYR A 548 -53.31 -3.56 -7.58
N HIS A 549 -53.25 -4.83 -7.96
CA HIS A 549 -53.00 -5.93 -7.05
C HIS A 549 -51.60 -6.49 -7.27
N VAL A 550 -50.87 -6.72 -6.19
CA VAL A 550 -49.58 -7.42 -6.20
C VAL A 550 -49.80 -8.81 -5.62
N GLN A 551 -49.52 -9.84 -6.42
CA GLN A 551 -49.52 -11.23 -5.98
C GLN A 551 -48.09 -11.69 -5.75
N ILE A 552 -47.85 -12.33 -4.60
CA ILE A 552 -46.54 -12.84 -4.19
C ILE A 552 -46.67 -14.32 -3.88
N THR A 553 -45.83 -15.14 -4.50
CA THR A 553 -45.68 -16.56 -4.17
C THR A 553 -44.37 -16.79 -3.44
N THR A 554 -44.42 -17.44 -2.27
CA THR A 554 -43.24 -17.74 -1.46
C THR A 554 -42.65 -19.13 -1.79
N GLN A 555 -41.44 -19.42 -1.30
CA GLN A 555 -40.80 -20.75 -1.40
C GLN A 555 -41.63 -21.85 -0.73
N GLY A 556 -42.47 -21.50 0.25
CA GLY A 556 -43.42 -22.42 0.89
C GLY A 556 -44.70 -22.69 0.08
N GLY A 557 -44.87 -22.07 -1.08
CA GLY A 557 -46.06 -22.20 -1.95
C GLY A 557 -47.25 -21.33 -1.54
N GLU A 558 -47.10 -20.49 -0.51
CA GLU A 558 -48.14 -19.55 -0.08
C GLU A 558 -48.26 -18.40 -1.08
N VAL A 559 -49.51 -18.05 -1.45
CA VAL A 559 -49.82 -16.93 -2.34
C VAL A 559 -50.50 -15.82 -1.53
N LYS A 560 -49.86 -14.64 -1.49
CA LYS A 560 -50.41 -13.44 -0.86
C LYS A 560 -50.79 -12.41 -1.91
N THR A 561 -51.93 -11.75 -1.73
CA THR A 561 -52.36 -10.63 -2.60
C THR A 561 -52.49 -9.36 -1.78
N GLU A 562 -51.86 -8.28 -2.23
CA GLU A 562 -51.95 -6.94 -1.62
C GLU A 562 -52.42 -5.90 -2.63
N SER A 563 -53.22 -4.94 -2.19
CA SER A 563 -53.69 -3.84 -3.04
C SER A 563 -52.76 -2.63 -2.88
N ILE A 564 -52.27 -2.08 -3.99
CA ILE A 564 -51.40 -0.91 -3.99
C ILE A 564 -51.99 0.22 -4.83
N ALA A 565 -51.66 1.46 -4.46
CA ALA A 565 -51.92 2.65 -5.27
C ALA A 565 -50.59 3.15 -5.86
N ILE A 566 -50.55 3.33 -7.18
CA ILE A 566 -49.42 3.89 -7.95
C ILE A 566 -49.76 5.33 -8.35
N TYR A 567 -48.87 6.27 -8.05
CA TYR A 567 -49.04 7.72 -8.27
C TYR A 567 -48.06 8.30 -9.26
#